data_AF-A0A9P6RRK2-F1
#
_entry.id   AF-A0A9P6RRK2-F1
#
_cell.length_a   1.000
_cell.length_b   1.000
_cell.length_c   1.000
_cell.angle_alpha   90.00
_cell.angle_beta   90.00
_cell.angle_gamma   90.00
#
_symmetry.space_group_name_H-M   'P 1'
#
loop_
_entity.id
_entity.type
_entity.pdbx_description
1 polymer ?
#
loop_
_entity_poly.entity_id
_entity_poly.type
_entity_poly.pdbx_seq_one_letter_code
_entity_poly.pdbx_strand_id
1 'polypeptide(L)'
;MSSLESKTHVVLDGKIPVEDAKEMMADERAYDNTSELDPIVVAKLRRKIDLHLIPLISVLYLCSFLDRVNIGNAKVAGLATNIGLGASEYNWALSIFFIG
;
A
#
# COMPACT_ATOMS: atom_id res chain seq x y z
N MET A 1 -26.60 -20.08 -34.26
CA MET A 1 -25.40 -19.78 -35.08
C MET A 1 -25.62 -18.44 -35.76
N SER A 2 -25.58 -17.38 -34.96
CA SER A 2 -25.85 -15.99 -35.32
C SER A 2 -24.66 -15.18 -34.82
N SER A 3 -24.24 -14.18 -35.61
CA SER A 3 -23.25 -13.15 -35.27
C SER A 3 -21.77 -13.50 -35.52
N LEU A 4 -21.38 -13.58 -36.80
CA LEU A 4 -19.97 -13.51 -37.24
C LEU A 4 -19.67 -12.33 -38.19
N GLU A 5 -20.53 -11.31 -38.31
CA GLU A 5 -20.28 -10.16 -39.20
C GLU A 5 -20.71 -8.80 -38.62
N SER A 6 -20.14 -8.35 -37.50
CA SER A 6 -20.34 -6.94 -37.12
C SER A 6 -19.11 -6.33 -36.46
N LYS A 7 -18.47 -5.45 -37.25
CA LYS A 7 -17.52 -4.39 -36.86
C LYS A 7 -16.02 -4.70 -37.00
N THR A 8 -15.58 -4.74 -38.25
CA THR A 8 -14.58 -3.79 -38.74
C THR A 8 -14.85 -2.35 -38.23
N HIS A 9 -13.79 -1.56 -38.05
CA HIS A 9 -13.78 -0.13 -37.66
C HIS A 9 -13.62 0.22 -36.17
N VAL A 10 -12.39 0.08 -35.67
CA VAL A 10 -11.72 1.20 -34.98
C VAL A 10 -10.32 1.34 -35.58
N VAL A 11 -10.25 1.90 -36.78
CA VAL A 11 -9.08 2.71 -37.18
C VAL A 11 -9.35 4.07 -36.58
N LEU A 12 -8.40 4.66 -35.85
CA LEU A 12 -8.00 6.09 -35.83
C LEU A 12 -6.88 6.17 -34.77
N ASP A 13 -5.62 6.10 -35.18
CA ASP A 13 -4.79 7.26 -35.54
C ASP A 13 -4.51 8.18 -34.34
N GLY A 14 -3.22 8.48 -34.13
CA GLY A 14 -2.79 9.43 -33.10
C GLY A 14 -1.76 8.88 -32.11
N LYS A 15 -0.58 8.54 -32.64
CA LYS A 15 0.73 8.54 -31.94
C LYS A 15 0.67 8.13 -30.47
N ILE A 16 1.04 6.88 -30.16
CA ILE A 16 1.73 6.65 -28.88
C ILE A 16 2.85 7.69 -28.84
N PRO A 17 2.89 8.62 -27.86
CA PRO A 17 3.99 9.55 -27.75
C PRO A 17 5.25 8.72 -27.83
N VAL A 18 6.13 9.04 -28.77
CA VAL A 18 7.37 8.28 -28.97
C VAL A 18 8.16 8.21 -27.66
N GLU A 19 7.95 9.19 -26.77
CA GLU A 19 8.35 9.20 -25.36
C GLU A 19 7.77 8.04 -24.54
N ASP A 20 6.45 7.79 -24.51
CA ASP A 20 5.84 6.68 -23.78
C ASP A 20 6.29 5.32 -24.34
N ALA A 21 6.39 5.18 -25.67
CA ALA A 21 6.91 3.97 -26.29
C ALA A 21 8.40 3.76 -25.97
N LYS A 22 9.17 4.84 -25.85
CA LYS A 22 10.60 4.83 -25.51
C LYS A 22 10.82 4.59 -24.02
N GLU A 23 9.92 5.04 -23.15
CA GLU A 23 9.90 4.72 -21.72
C GLU A 23 9.54 3.26 -21.49
N MET A 24 8.51 2.72 -22.17
CA MET A 24 8.19 1.29 -22.12
C MET A 24 9.34 0.42 -22.66
N MET A 25 9.96 0.82 -23.77
CA MET A 25 11.14 0.13 -24.32
C MET A 25 12.41 0.32 -23.48
N ALA A 26 12.50 1.41 -22.71
CA ALA A 26 13.60 1.65 -21.77
C ALA A 26 13.42 0.83 -20.49
N ASP A 27 12.17 0.71 -20.01
CA ASP A 27 11.79 -0.14 -18.87
C ASP A 27 11.98 -1.62 -19.20
N GLU A 28 11.55 -2.06 -20.39
CA GLU A 28 11.72 -3.44 -20.85
C GLU A 28 13.19 -3.80 -21.08
N ARG A 29 14.00 -2.87 -21.65
CA ARG A 29 15.46 -3.07 -21.72
C ARG A 29 16.14 -2.99 -20.36
N ALA A 30 15.70 -2.13 -19.45
CA ALA A 30 16.23 -2.07 -18.09
C ALA A 30 15.92 -3.36 -17.33
N TYR A 31 14.72 -3.93 -17.55
CA TYR A 31 14.30 -5.21 -16.97
C TYR A 31 15.10 -6.39 -17.54
N ASP A 32 15.30 -6.45 -18.85
CA ASP A 32 16.08 -7.49 -19.53
C ASP A 32 17.55 -7.52 -19.02
N ASN A 33 18.17 -6.35 -18.88
CA ASN A 33 19.51 -6.20 -18.30
C ASN A 33 19.58 -6.57 -16.81
N THR A 34 18.46 -6.55 -16.07
CA THR A 34 18.44 -7.05 -14.69
C THR A 34 18.45 -8.58 -14.59
N SER A 35 18.08 -9.30 -15.65
CA SER A 35 18.14 -10.77 -15.67
C SER A 35 19.57 -11.31 -15.80
N GLU A 36 20.47 -10.52 -16.39
CA GLU A 36 21.90 -10.81 -16.49
C GLU A 36 22.72 -10.31 -15.27
N LEU A 37 22.08 -9.66 -14.29
CA LEU A 37 22.78 -9.20 -13.09
C LEU A 37 23.22 -10.38 -12.22
N ASP A 38 24.46 -10.31 -11.73
CA ASP A 38 25.01 -11.27 -10.79
C ASP A 38 24.05 -11.44 -9.60
N PRO A 39 23.57 -12.67 -9.30
CA PRO A 39 22.62 -12.94 -8.22
C PRO A 39 23.07 -12.39 -6.86
N ILE A 40 24.39 -12.22 -6.66
CA ILE A 40 24.97 -11.62 -5.45
C ILE A 40 24.58 -10.13 -5.32
N VAL A 41 24.56 -9.38 -6.41
CA VAL A 41 24.21 -7.95 -6.42
C VAL A 41 22.72 -7.76 -6.16
N VAL A 42 21.87 -8.58 -6.78
CA VAL A 42 20.42 -8.57 -6.57
C VAL A 42 20.07 -8.87 -5.10
N ALA A 43 20.73 -9.86 -4.48
CA ALA A 43 20.52 -10.19 -3.08
C ALA A 43 20.94 -9.06 -2.11
N LYS A 44 22.04 -8.36 -2.42
CA LYS A 44 22.46 -7.17 -1.64
C LYS A 44 21.47 -6.02 -1.76
N LEU A 45 20.93 -5.79 -2.96
CA LEU A 45 19.94 -4.74 -3.20
C LEU A 45 18.64 -5.03 -2.44
N ARG A 46 18.14 -6.28 -2.49
CA ARG A 46 16.98 -6.73 -1.72
C ARG A 46 17.17 -6.52 -0.22
N ARG A 47 18.30 -6.97 0.34
CA ARG A 47 18.63 -6.72 1.75
C ARG A 47 18.65 -5.24 2.10
N LYS A 48 19.15 -4.38 1.20
CA LYS A 48 19.17 -2.93 1.44
C LYS A 48 17.76 -2.34 1.48
N ILE A 49 16.85 -2.82 0.63
CA ILE A 49 15.44 -2.42 0.65
C ILE A 49 14.77 -2.93 1.93
N ASP A 50 14.92 -4.21 2.25
CA ASP A 50 14.34 -4.85 3.43
C ASP A 50 14.80 -4.17 4.73
N LEU A 51 16.07 -3.76 4.82
CA LEU A 51 16.62 -3.08 5.99
C LEU A 51 16.01 -1.70 6.27
N HIS A 52 15.36 -1.06 5.29
CA HIS A 52 14.64 0.20 5.49
C HIS A 52 13.14 -0.02 5.62
N LEU A 53 12.58 -0.94 4.81
CA LEU A 53 11.16 -1.22 4.75
C LEU A 53 10.66 -1.92 6.03
N ILE A 54 11.39 -2.95 6.48
CA ILE A 54 11.02 -3.75 7.65
C ILE A 54 10.96 -2.91 8.93
N PRO A 55 11.97 -2.10 9.31
CA PRO A 55 11.87 -1.31 10.55
C PRO A 55 10.77 -0.26 10.47
N LEU A 56 10.56 0.39 9.31
CA LEU A 56 9.50 1.38 9.14
C LEU A 56 8.12 0.74 9.33
N ILE A 57 7.85 -0.38 8.64
CA ILE A 57 6.58 -1.10 8.77
C ILE A 57 6.42 -1.68 10.17
N SER A 58 7.50 -2.16 10.79
CA SER A 58 7.47 -2.68 12.16
C SER A 58 7.09 -1.59 13.17
N VAL A 59 7.63 -0.38 13.04
CA VAL A 59 7.28 0.75 13.90
C VAL A 59 5.85 1.21 13.64
N LEU A 60 5.43 1.33 12.38
CA LEU A 60 4.05 1.69 12.04
C LEU A 60 3.05 0.65 12.57
N TYR A 61 3.38 -0.63 12.48
CA TYR A 61 2.58 -1.72 13.03
C TYR A 61 2.54 -1.66 14.57
N LEU A 62 3.68 -1.40 15.21
CA LEU A 62 3.76 -1.23 16.66
C LEU A 62 2.90 -0.05 17.12
N CYS A 63 2.98 1.10 16.47
CA CYS A 63 2.16 2.27 16.78
C CYS A 63 0.67 1.97 16.58
N SER A 64 0.30 1.31 15.48
CA SER A 64 -1.10 0.89 15.25
C SER A 64 -1.62 -0.04 16.36
N PHE A 65 -0.77 -0.94 16.86
CA PHE A 65 -1.12 -1.81 17.97
C PHE A 65 -1.18 -1.06 19.31
N LEU A 66 -0.26 -0.13 19.54
CA LEU A 66 -0.21 0.71 20.74
C LEU A 66 -1.44 1.58 20.86
N ASP A 67 -1.96 2.14 19.76
CA ASP A 67 -3.22 2.90 19.78
C ASP A 67 -4.42 2.02 20.17
N ARG A 68 -4.47 0.76 19.68
CA ARG A 68 -5.50 -0.24 20.08
C ARG A 68 -5.44 -0.60 21.56
N VAL A 69 -4.25 -0.71 22.14
CA VAL A 69 -4.07 -1.07 23.55
C VAL A 69 -4.30 0.14 24.47
N ASN A 70 -3.86 1.33 24.05
CA ASN A 70 -3.95 2.54 24.86
C ASN A 70 -5.40 2.98 25.09
N ILE A 71 -6.31 2.81 24.12
CA ILE A 71 -7.73 3.11 24.35
C ILE A 71 -8.31 2.19 25.43
N GLY A 72 -8.00 0.89 25.40
CA GLY A 72 -8.43 -0.06 26.44
C GLY A 72 -7.88 0.27 27.82
N ASN A 73 -6.60 0.62 27.92
CA ASN A 73 -5.95 1.00 29.17
C ASN A 73 -6.49 2.33 29.73
N ALA A 74 -6.84 3.29 28.87
CA ALA A 74 -7.44 4.56 29.28
C ALA A 74 -8.78 4.38 30.00
N LYS A 75 -9.59 3.39 29.58
CA LYS A 75 -10.83 3.02 30.30
C LYS A 75 -10.55 2.49 31.70
N VAL A 76 -9.59 1.57 31.82
CA VAL A 76 -9.22 0.93 33.10
C VAL A 76 -8.56 1.94 34.04
N ALA A 77 -7.75 2.86 33.51
CA ALA A 77 -7.12 3.94 34.26
C ALA A 77 -8.10 5.04 34.73
N GLY A 78 -9.39 4.92 34.38
CA GLY A 78 -10.42 5.88 34.78
C GLY A 78 -10.35 7.20 34.03
N LEU A 79 -9.62 7.29 32.90
CA LEU A 79 -9.51 8.52 32.12
C LEU A 79 -10.90 9.01 31.68
N ALA A 80 -11.76 8.10 31.22
CA ALA A 80 -13.14 8.40 30.84
C ALA A 80 -13.93 9.04 32.01
N THR A 81 -13.76 8.53 33.23
CA THR A 81 -14.45 9.06 34.42
C THR A 81 -13.87 10.40 34.87
N ASN A 82 -12.55 10.58 34.79
CA ASN A 82 -11.87 11.83 35.17
C ASN A 82 -12.21 13.01 34.26
N ILE A 83 -12.45 12.76 32.97
CA ILE A 83 -12.84 13.80 31.99
C ILE A 83 -14.36 13.95 31.84
N GLY A 84 -15.15 13.22 32.65
CA GLY A 84 -16.62 13.27 32.60
C GLY A 84 -17.24 12.65 31.35
N LEU A 85 -16.50 11.81 30.61
CA LEU A 85 -17.04 11.07 29.48
C LEU A 85 -17.99 9.98 29.97
N GLY A 86 -19.25 10.02 29.52
CA GLY A 86 -20.20 8.96 29.76
C GLY A 86 -19.81 7.67 29.02
N ALA A 87 -20.44 6.56 29.43
CA ALA A 87 -20.20 5.25 28.82
C ALA A 87 -20.59 5.23 27.32
N SER A 88 -21.57 6.04 26.93
CA SER A 88 -22.02 6.16 25.54
C SER A 88 -20.93 6.78 24.67
N GLU A 89 -20.40 7.96 25.06
CA GLU A 89 -19.37 8.68 24.29
C GLU A 89 -18.10 7.85 24.14
N TYR A 90 -17.70 7.12 25.19
CA TYR A 90 -16.57 6.20 25.12
C TYR A 90 -16.80 5.05 24.12
N ASN A 91 -18.00 4.45 24.11
CA ASN A 91 -18.35 3.39 23.16
C ASN A 91 -18.44 3.90 21.71
N TRP A 92 -18.86 5.15 21.50
CA TRP A 92 -18.82 5.80 20.18
C TRP A 92 -17.39 6.01 19.68
N ALA A 93 -16.50 6.52 20.54
CA ALA A 93 -15.07 6.67 20.22
C ALA A 93 -14.42 5.32 19.88
N LEU A 94 -14.75 4.28 20.65
CA LEU A 94 -14.29 2.91 20.38
C LEU A 94 -14.81 2.39 19.04
N SER A 95 -16.09 2.59 18.74
CA SER A 95 -16.70 2.16 17.47
C SER A 95 -16.00 2.79 16.27
N ILE A 96 -15.75 4.11 16.30
CA ILE A 96 -15.03 4.80 15.22
C ILE A 96 -13.61 4.26 15.04
N PHE A 97 -12.93 3.92 16.14
CA PHE A 97 -11.57 3.40 16.10
C PHE A 97 -11.45 1.97 15.55
N PHE A 98 -12.52 1.15 15.64
CA PHE A 98 -12.51 -0.26 15.23
C PHE A 98 -13.31 -0.59 13.97
N ILE A 99 -14.29 0.23 13.58
CA ILE A 99 -15.15 0.04 12.39
C ILE A 99 -14.71 0.91 11.18
N GLY A 100 -13.73 1.79 11.37
CA GLY A 100 -13.12 2.61 10.31
C GLY A 100 -12.19 1.84 9.38
#